data_AF-A0A7V8QY46-F1
#
_entry.id   AF-A0A7V8QY46-F1
#
_cell.length_a   1.000
_cell.length_b   1.000
_cell.length_c   1.000
_cell.angle_alpha   90.00
_cell.angle_beta   90.00
_cell.angle_gamma   90.00
#
_symmetry.space_group_name_H-M   'P 1'
#
loop_
_entity.id
_entity.type
_entity.pdbx_description
1 polymer ?
#
loop_
_entity_poly.entity_id
_entity_poly.type
_entity_poly.pdbx_seq_one_letter_code
_entity_poly.pdbx_strand_id
1 'polypeptide(L)'
;MSEKHIDEFSGVETTGHEWDGIRELNNPMPRWWVWTFYATIVWALGYTIAYPAIPMITDATKGMLGYSSRAELQQNLDQAKASQTTLHDLIAAKTVHEIDSDSALREFAVAGGASAFKVNCAPCHGSGASGGPGFPNLNDNDWLWGGDLDAIQATIAHGIRFDEDTDTHASEMPPFADVL
;
A
#
# COMPACT_ATOMS: atom_id res chain seq x y z
N MET A 1 47.88 13.70 40.55
CA MET A 1 47.08 12.57 40.07
C MET A 1 45.92 12.47 41.02
N SER A 2 44.67 12.71 40.58
CA SER A 2 43.52 12.63 41.48
C SER A 2 43.43 11.22 42.03
N GLU A 3 43.09 11.11 43.31
CA GLU A 3 42.87 9.80 43.93
C GLU A 3 41.78 9.07 43.15
N LYS A 4 42.12 7.86 42.72
CA LYS A 4 41.23 6.99 41.95
C LYS A 4 40.15 6.49 42.89
N HIS A 5 38.93 6.97 42.72
CA HIS A 5 37.80 6.52 43.52
C HIS A 5 37.40 5.10 43.11
N ILE A 6 37.27 4.22 44.09
CA ILE A 6 36.80 2.84 43.94
C ILE A 6 35.39 2.79 44.48
N ASP A 7 34.45 2.31 43.67
CA ASP A 7 33.07 2.13 44.08
C ASP A 7 32.94 1.03 45.15
N GLU A 8 32.21 1.32 46.23
CA GLU A 8 32.11 0.43 47.39
C GLU A 8 31.37 -0.88 47.09
N PHE A 9 30.44 -0.88 46.14
CA PHE A 9 29.60 -2.05 45.83
C PHE A 9 30.20 -2.96 44.76
N SER A 10 30.68 -2.37 43.67
CA SER A 10 31.25 -3.11 42.54
C SER A 10 32.74 -3.40 42.70
N GLY A 11 33.46 -2.63 43.53
CA GLY A 11 34.91 -2.72 43.68
C GLY A 11 35.70 -2.24 42.45
N VAL A 12 35.04 -1.55 41.52
CA VAL A 12 35.62 -1.07 40.25
C VAL A 12 35.99 0.40 40.35
N GLU A 13 37.10 0.78 39.72
CA GLU A 13 37.56 2.16 39.63
C GLU A 13 36.62 2.99 38.74
N THR A 14 36.33 4.24 39.13
CA THR A 14 35.59 5.18 38.27
C THR A 14 36.51 5.92 37.29
N THR A 15 35.94 6.55 36.26
CA THR A 15 36.67 7.28 35.21
C THR A 15 37.34 8.59 35.67
N GLY A 16 37.24 8.94 36.95
CA GLY A 16 37.95 10.05 37.59
C GLY A 16 37.24 11.41 37.56
N HIS A 17 36.09 11.52 36.89
CA HIS A 17 35.26 12.73 36.87
C HIS A 17 33.90 12.46 37.50
N GLU A 18 33.29 13.50 38.06
CA GLU A 18 31.93 13.49 38.59
C GLU A 18 31.11 14.53 37.85
N TRP A 19 29.92 14.11 37.42
CA TRP A 19 28.97 14.93 36.69
C TRP A 19 27.67 14.95 37.47
N ASP A 20 27.41 16.05 38.18
CA ASP A 20 26.15 16.25 38.92
C ASP A 20 25.82 15.09 39.88
N GLY A 21 26.82 14.66 40.67
CA GLY A 21 26.68 13.52 41.58
C GLY A 21 26.81 12.14 40.93
N ILE A 22 26.89 12.04 39.60
CA ILE A 22 27.04 10.76 38.88
C ILE A 22 28.51 10.52 38.52
N ARG A 23 28.97 9.29 38.70
CA ARG A 23 30.31 8.81 38.31
C ARG A 23 30.18 7.57 37.44
N GLU A 24 31.10 7.38 36.50
CA GLU A 24 31.08 6.25 35.57
C GLU A 24 32.06 5.16 35.99
N LEU A 25 31.63 3.91 36.02
CA LEU A 25 32.48 2.76 36.31
C LEU A 25 33.32 2.38 35.09
N ASN A 26 34.62 2.15 35.28
CA ASN A 26 35.53 1.69 34.22
C ASN A 26 35.48 0.16 34.03
N ASN A 27 34.29 -0.35 33.73
CA ASN A 27 34.08 -1.77 33.45
C ASN A 27 34.47 -2.13 32.01
N PRO A 28 35.10 -3.29 31.78
CA PRO A 28 35.23 -3.79 30.42
C PRO A 28 33.84 -4.11 29.85
N MET A 29 33.68 -3.90 28.54
CA MET A 29 32.43 -4.25 27.86
C MET A 29 32.09 -5.73 28.08
N PRO A 30 30.81 -6.09 28.30
CA PRO A 30 30.41 -7.48 28.44
C PRO A 30 30.83 -8.30 27.24
N ARG A 31 31.48 -9.45 27.46
CA ARG A 31 32.03 -10.27 26.37
C ARG A 31 30.96 -10.73 25.37
N TRP A 32 29.77 -11.07 25.85
CA TRP A 32 28.64 -11.47 25.00
C TRP A 32 28.19 -10.32 24.08
N TRP A 33 28.25 -9.07 24.57
CA TRP A 33 27.90 -7.89 23.80
C TRP A 33 28.91 -7.67 22.67
N VAL A 34 30.21 -7.78 22.99
CA VAL A 34 31.29 -7.68 22.00
C VAL A 34 31.17 -8.77 20.92
N TRP A 35 30.88 -10.02 21.32
CA TRP A 35 30.65 -11.10 20.36
C TRP A 35 29.44 -10.84 19.46
N THR A 36 28.35 -10.33 20.02
CA THR A 36 27.15 -9.96 19.25
C THR A 36 27.47 -8.84 18.25
N PHE A 37 28.22 -7.82 18.69
CA PHE A 37 28.68 -6.73 17.83
C PHE A 37 29.55 -7.22 16.66
N TYR A 38 30.49 -8.15 16.90
CA TYR A 38 31.26 -8.75 15.81
C TYR A 38 30.41 -9.65 14.89
N ALA A 39 29.43 -10.37 15.44
CA ALA A 39 28.52 -11.19 14.64
C ALA A 39 27.68 -10.33 13.68
N THR A 40 27.20 -9.15 14.11
CA THR A 40 26.46 -8.24 13.21
C THR A 40 27.34 -7.66 12.11
N ILE A 41 28.62 -7.38 12.39
CA ILE A 41 29.59 -6.96 11.36
C ILE A 41 29.78 -8.06 10.32
N VAL A 42 30.03 -9.30 10.76
CA VAL A 42 30.18 -10.45 9.86
C VAL A 42 28.91 -10.67 9.03
N TRP A 43 27.74 -10.56 9.67
CA TRP A 43 26.45 -10.64 8.98
C TRP A 43 26.28 -9.54 7.92
N ALA A 44 26.61 -8.29 8.25
CA ALA A 44 26.50 -7.17 7.31
C ALA A 44 27.41 -7.35 6.08
N LEU A 45 28.64 -7.85 6.29
CA LEU A 45 29.55 -8.18 5.20
C LEU A 45 28.98 -9.31 4.32
N GLY A 46 28.48 -10.39 4.95
CA GLY A 46 27.84 -11.48 4.23
C GLY A 46 26.62 -11.02 3.43
N TYR A 47 25.78 -10.18 4.02
CA TYR A 47 24.58 -9.63 3.38
C TYR A 47 24.92 -8.73 2.19
N THR A 48 25.96 -7.90 2.31
CA THR A 48 26.46 -7.03 1.23
C THR A 48 26.99 -7.82 0.03
N ILE A 49 27.54 -9.03 0.27
CA ILE A 49 27.99 -9.93 -0.80
C ILE A 49 26.81 -10.70 -1.40
N ALA A 50 25.83 -11.09 -0.59
CA ALA A 50 24.68 -11.89 -1.02
C ALA A 50 23.67 -11.08 -1.84
N TYR A 51 23.38 -9.84 -1.43
CA TYR A 51 22.31 -8.99 -1.96
C TYR A 51 22.84 -7.72 -2.64
N PRO A 52 21.98 -7.02 -3.42
CA PRO A 52 22.30 -5.68 -3.87
C PRO A 52 22.48 -4.70 -2.72
N ALA A 53 23.59 -3.96 -2.70
CA ALA A 53 23.98 -3.17 -1.54
C ALA A 53 24.67 -1.84 -1.85
N ILE A 54 25.71 -1.83 -2.70
CA ILE A 54 26.51 -0.63 -2.94
C ILE A 54 26.00 0.08 -4.19
N PRO A 55 25.51 1.33 -4.09
CA PRO A 55 25.09 2.09 -5.26
C PRO A 55 26.32 2.52 -6.07
N MET A 56 26.37 2.12 -7.34
CA MET A 56 27.32 2.65 -8.33
C MET A 56 26.66 3.77 -9.14
N ILE A 57 27.40 4.36 -10.08
CA ILE A 57 26.92 5.49 -10.89
C ILE A 57 25.64 5.16 -11.68
N THR A 58 25.49 3.91 -12.13
CA THR A 58 24.36 3.48 -12.98
C THR A 58 23.49 2.39 -12.38
N ASP A 59 24.01 1.58 -11.47
CA ASP A 59 23.32 0.42 -10.91
C ASP A 59 23.90 0.06 -9.53
N ALA A 60 23.18 -0.72 -8.73
CA ALA A 60 23.74 -1.29 -7.50
C ALA A 60 24.60 -2.54 -7.81
N THR A 61 25.48 -2.93 -6.89
CA THR A 61 26.02 -4.30 -6.89
C THR A 61 24.86 -5.29 -6.95
N LYS A 62 24.97 -6.41 -7.68
CA LYS A 62 23.86 -7.38 -7.79
C LYS A 62 23.87 -8.46 -6.71
N GLY A 63 24.98 -8.56 -5.97
CA GLY A 63 25.24 -9.68 -5.06
C GLY A 63 25.43 -11.01 -5.80
N MET A 64 25.65 -12.10 -5.05
CA MET A 64 25.83 -13.44 -5.60
C MET A 64 24.51 -14.19 -5.83
N LEU A 65 23.44 -13.80 -5.13
CA LEU A 65 22.15 -14.50 -5.22
C LEU A 65 21.27 -14.02 -6.39
N GLY A 66 21.65 -12.94 -7.07
CA GLY A 66 20.89 -12.39 -8.20
C GLY A 66 19.52 -11.82 -7.82
N TYR A 67 19.28 -11.56 -6.53
CA TYR A 67 18.03 -11.03 -6.02
C TYR A 67 17.76 -9.60 -6.52
N SER A 68 16.49 -9.27 -6.79
CA SER A 68 16.00 -7.92 -7.04
C SER A 68 14.57 -7.79 -6.54
N SER A 69 14.29 -6.75 -5.75
CA SER A 69 12.94 -6.49 -5.22
C SER A 69 11.91 -6.25 -6.33
N ARG A 70 12.33 -5.66 -7.47
CA ARG A 70 11.47 -5.49 -8.63
C ARG A 70 11.13 -6.82 -9.30
N ALA A 71 12.11 -7.73 -9.40
CA ALA A 71 11.89 -9.06 -9.97
C ALA A 71 10.99 -9.90 -9.06
N GLU A 72 11.21 -9.85 -7.74
CA GLU A 72 10.36 -10.51 -6.77
C GLU A 72 8.92 -9.98 -6.80
N LEU A 73 8.73 -8.65 -6.87
CA LEU A 73 7.41 -8.06 -7.03
C LEU A 73 6.73 -8.56 -8.30
N GLN A 74 7.44 -8.56 -9.43
CA GLN A 74 6.89 -9.05 -10.69
C GLN A 74 6.46 -10.52 -10.58
N GLN A 75 7.29 -11.37 -9.98
CA GLN A 75 6.97 -12.78 -9.73
C GLN A 75 5.73 -12.94 -8.84
N ASN A 76 5.63 -12.17 -7.75
CA ASN A 76 4.47 -12.22 -6.86
C ASN A 76 3.18 -11.78 -7.56
N LEU A 77 3.26 -10.73 -8.38
CA LEU A 77 2.12 -10.27 -9.18
C LEU A 77 1.71 -11.30 -10.23
N ASP A 78 2.68 -11.91 -10.92
CA ASP A 78 2.41 -12.94 -11.92
C ASP A 78 1.80 -14.19 -11.30
N GLN A 79 2.29 -14.61 -10.13
CA GLN A 79 1.72 -15.74 -9.38
C GLN A 79 0.29 -15.44 -8.90
N ALA A 80 0.06 -14.23 -8.36
CA ALA A 80 -1.28 -13.79 -7.96
C ALA A 80 -2.25 -13.76 -9.16
N LYS A 81 -1.81 -13.19 -10.29
CA LYS A 81 -2.59 -13.17 -11.54
C LYS A 81 -2.91 -14.59 -12.01
N ALA A 82 -1.91 -15.46 -12.09
CA ALA A 82 -2.07 -16.84 -12.56
C ALA A 82 -3.15 -17.62 -11.79
N SER A 83 -3.31 -17.35 -10.49
CA SER A 83 -4.34 -17.99 -9.66
C SER A 83 -5.78 -17.60 -10.00
N GLN A 84 -5.98 -16.48 -10.72
CA GLN A 84 -7.30 -15.92 -11.03
C GLN A 84 -7.48 -15.60 -12.53
N THR A 85 -6.48 -15.85 -13.38
CA THR A 85 -6.45 -15.45 -14.79
C THR A 85 -7.71 -15.88 -15.55
N THR A 86 -8.16 -17.12 -15.38
CA THR A 86 -9.32 -17.62 -16.14
C THR A 86 -10.60 -16.82 -15.88
N LEU A 87 -10.91 -16.48 -14.63
CA LEU A 87 -12.14 -15.74 -14.32
C LEU A 87 -12.01 -14.25 -14.68
N HIS A 88 -10.82 -13.65 -14.48
CA HIS A 88 -10.54 -12.28 -14.90
C HIS A 88 -10.61 -12.11 -16.42
N ASP A 89 -10.04 -13.04 -17.18
CA ASP A 89 -10.08 -13.02 -18.65
C ASP A 89 -11.52 -13.18 -19.16
N LEU A 90 -12.31 -14.04 -18.51
CA LEU A 90 -13.73 -14.21 -18.84
C LEU A 90 -14.54 -12.94 -18.56
N ILE A 91 -14.27 -12.24 -17.45
CA ILE A 91 -14.91 -10.95 -17.15
C ILE A 91 -14.50 -9.89 -18.18
N ALA A 92 -13.22 -9.82 -18.54
CA ALA A 92 -12.73 -8.83 -19.51
C ALA A 92 -13.29 -9.05 -20.93
N ALA A 93 -13.62 -10.29 -21.29
CA ALA A 93 -14.10 -10.65 -22.62
C ALA A 93 -15.63 -10.59 -22.79
N LYS A 94 -16.39 -10.51 -21.69
CA LYS A 94 -17.86 -10.59 -21.69
C LYS A 94 -18.52 -9.24 -21.42
N THR A 95 -19.70 -9.07 -21.97
CA THR A 95 -20.57 -7.92 -21.63
C THR A 95 -21.10 -8.04 -20.20
N VAL A 96 -21.51 -6.91 -19.61
CA VAL A 96 -22.09 -6.88 -18.26
C VAL A 96 -23.33 -7.79 -18.15
N HIS A 97 -24.15 -7.88 -19.20
CA HIS A 97 -25.31 -8.76 -19.27
C HIS A 97 -24.93 -10.24 -19.28
N GLU A 98 -23.89 -10.62 -20.01
CA GLU A 98 -23.38 -12.00 -20.02
C GLU A 98 -22.78 -12.40 -18.67
N ILE A 99 -22.10 -11.47 -18.00
CA ILE A 99 -21.57 -11.68 -16.65
C ILE A 99 -22.71 -11.85 -15.64
N ASP A 100 -23.74 -10.99 -15.70
CA ASP A 100 -24.90 -11.06 -14.79
C ASP A 100 -25.71 -12.35 -15.00
N SER A 101 -25.78 -12.85 -16.23
CA SER A 101 -26.52 -14.07 -16.58
C SER A 101 -25.83 -15.37 -16.13
N ASP A 102 -24.52 -15.35 -15.87
CA ASP A 102 -23.74 -16.49 -15.39
C ASP A 102 -23.52 -16.37 -13.87
N SER A 103 -24.10 -17.29 -13.09
CA SER A 103 -24.04 -17.20 -11.62
C SER A 103 -22.62 -17.26 -11.06
N ALA A 104 -21.71 -18.04 -11.67
CA ALA A 104 -20.35 -18.18 -11.18
C ALA A 104 -19.51 -16.93 -11.51
N LEU A 105 -19.69 -16.37 -12.71
CA LEU A 105 -19.04 -15.11 -13.08
C LEU A 105 -19.61 -13.93 -12.30
N ARG A 106 -20.93 -13.87 -12.09
CA ARG A 106 -21.56 -12.83 -11.28
C ARG A 106 -21.05 -12.84 -9.84
N GLU A 107 -20.94 -13.99 -9.20
CA GLU A 107 -20.42 -14.08 -7.83
C GLU A 107 -18.99 -13.55 -7.73
N PHE A 108 -18.12 -13.96 -8.67
CA PHE A 108 -16.74 -13.48 -8.72
C PHE A 108 -16.66 -11.98 -9.03
N ALA A 109 -17.46 -11.49 -9.99
CA ALA A 109 -17.54 -10.07 -10.37
C ALA A 109 -18.06 -9.20 -9.22
N VAL A 110 -19.07 -9.64 -8.48
CA VAL A 110 -19.60 -8.92 -7.31
C VAL A 110 -18.57 -8.88 -6.18
N ALA A 111 -17.85 -9.97 -5.92
CA ALA A 111 -16.80 -9.99 -4.92
C ALA A 111 -15.65 -9.02 -5.26
N GLY A 112 -15.18 -9.06 -6.52
CA GLY A 112 -14.17 -8.13 -7.02
C GLY A 112 -14.66 -6.68 -7.05
N GLY A 113 -15.89 -6.47 -7.53
CA GLY A 113 -16.57 -5.18 -7.60
C GLY A 113 -16.77 -4.54 -6.23
N ALA A 114 -17.10 -5.33 -5.19
CA ALA A 114 -17.19 -4.83 -3.82
C ALA A 114 -15.83 -4.32 -3.29
N SER A 115 -14.73 -4.98 -3.67
CA SER A 115 -13.38 -4.49 -3.35
C SER A 115 -13.07 -3.20 -4.12
N ALA A 116 -13.33 -3.17 -5.43
CA ALA A 116 -13.12 -1.99 -6.26
C ALA A 116 -13.94 -0.79 -5.78
N PHE A 117 -15.20 -1.02 -5.39
CA PHE A 117 -16.10 0.00 -4.85
C PHE A 117 -15.53 0.64 -3.58
N LYS A 118 -15.01 -0.16 -2.64
CA LYS A 118 -14.41 0.35 -1.40
C LYS A 118 -13.20 1.23 -1.64
N VAL A 119 -12.40 0.93 -2.66
CA VAL A 119 -11.18 1.68 -2.98
C VAL A 119 -11.51 2.95 -3.77
N ASN A 120 -12.40 2.86 -4.75
CA ASN A 120 -12.58 3.90 -5.76
C ASN A 120 -13.87 4.73 -5.61
N CYS A 121 -14.92 4.17 -5.03
CA CYS A 121 -16.27 4.78 -5.06
C CYS A 121 -16.77 5.21 -3.67
N ALA A 122 -16.40 4.45 -2.63
CA ALA A 122 -16.82 4.69 -1.25
C ALA A 122 -16.46 6.08 -0.69
N PRO A 123 -15.35 6.75 -1.09
CA PRO A 123 -15.08 8.12 -0.64
C PRO A 123 -16.18 9.12 -0.96
N CYS A 124 -16.94 8.91 -2.04
CA CYS A 124 -18.02 9.79 -2.49
C CYS A 124 -19.40 9.20 -2.15
N HIS A 125 -19.62 7.91 -2.44
CA HIS A 125 -20.91 7.26 -2.27
C HIS A 125 -21.10 6.59 -0.90
N GLY A 126 -20.12 6.68 -0.02
CA GLY A 126 -20.16 6.06 1.31
C GLY A 126 -19.90 4.55 1.29
N SER A 127 -19.53 3.99 2.45
CA SER A 127 -19.20 2.56 2.58
C SER A 127 -20.38 1.62 2.33
N GLY A 128 -21.61 2.09 2.56
CA GLY A 128 -22.86 1.38 2.27
C GLY A 128 -23.52 1.80 0.95
N ALA A 129 -22.80 2.53 0.09
CA ALA A 129 -23.31 3.08 -1.16
C ALA A 129 -24.52 4.03 -1.01
N SER A 130 -24.76 4.56 0.19
CA SER A 130 -25.92 5.38 0.52
C SER A 130 -25.83 6.85 0.07
N GLY A 131 -24.69 7.27 -0.47
CA GLY A 131 -24.44 8.65 -0.87
C GLY A 131 -24.30 9.63 0.32
N GLY A 132 -24.45 10.92 0.00
CA GLY A 132 -24.37 12.04 0.93
C GLY A 132 -24.77 13.35 0.23
N PRO A 133 -24.72 14.51 0.91
CA PRO A 133 -25.00 15.79 0.26
C PRO A 133 -24.09 16.00 -0.96
N GLY A 134 -24.70 16.08 -2.15
CA GLY A 134 -23.98 16.22 -3.43
C GLY A 134 -23.56 14.90 -4.09
N PHE A 135 -23.79 13.74 -3.46
CA PHE A 135 -23.43 12.42 -3.98
C PHE A 135 -24.63 11.47 -3.99
N PRO A 136 -25.02 10.89 -5.15
CA PRO A 136 -26.16 10.00 -5.25
C PRO A 136 -26.09 8.76 -4.34
N ASN A 137 -27.26 8.30 -3.91
CA ASN A 137 -27.42 6.96 -3.35
C ASN A 137 -27.43 5.94 -4.49
N LEU A 138 -26.63 4.88 -4.38
CA LEU A 138 -26.52 3.81 -5.40
C LEU A 138 -27.21 2.51 -4.96
N ASN A 139 -27.84 2.49 -3.78
CA ASN A 139 -28.53 1.32 -3.24
C ASN A 139 -30.08 1.42 -3.29
N ASP A 140 -30.61 2.47 -3.91
CA ASP A 140 -32.03 2.65 -4.15
C ASP A 140 -32.39 2.45 -5.64
N ASN A 141 -33.60 2.87 -6.02
CA ASN A 141 -34.12 2.72 -7.37
C ASN A 141 -34.22 4.05 -8.13
N ASP A 142 -33.66 5.15 -7.61
CA ASP A 142 -33.76 6.48 -8.22
C ASP A 142 -32.48 6.83 -8.97
N TRP A 143 -32.51 6.67 -10.30
CA TRP A 143 -31.34 6.83 -11.17
C TRP A 143 -31.46 8.06 -12.08
N LEU A 144 -30.53 9.01 -11.93
CA LEU A 144 -30.51 10.25 -12.73
C LEU A 144 -30.20 10.01 -14.22
N TRP A 145 -29.34 9.05 -14.53
CA TRP A 145 -28.85 8.77 -15.88
C TRP A 145 -29.25 7.39 -16.42
N GLY A 146 -30.23 6.76 -15.79
CA GLY A 146 -30.66 5.38 -16.09
C GLY A 146 -30.08 4.36 -15.10
N GLY A 147 -30.88 3.37 -14.74
CA GLY A 147 -30.55 2.33 -13.74
C GLY A 147 -30.40 0.92 -14.31
N ASP A 148 -30.44 0.77 -15.63
CA ASP A 148 -30.10 -0.49 -16.28
C ASP A 148 -28.57 -0.70 -16.35
N LEU A 149 -28.14 -1.93 -16.63
CA LEU A 149 -26.73 -2.29 -16.62
C LEU A 149 -25.89 -1.49 -17.61
N ASP A 150 -26.45 -1.17 -18.79
CA ASP A 150 -25.74 -0.43 -19.82
C ASP A 150 -25.56 1.03 -19.43
N ALA A 151 -26.61 1.66 -18.88
CA ALA A 151 -26.57 3.03 -18.37
C ALA A 151 -25.58 3.16 -17.21
N ILE A 152 -25.60 2.23 -16.25
CA ILE A 152 -24.64 2.22 -15.12
C ILE A 152 -23.21 2.05 -15.63
N GLN A 153 -22.98 1.11 -16.56
CA GLN A 153 -21.66 0.90 -17.15
C GLN A 153 -21.16 2.16 -17.87
N ALA A 154 -22.03 2.83 -18.64
CA ALA A 154 -21.70 4.07 -19.33
C ALA A 154 -21.33 5.19 -18.33
N THR A 155 -22.09 5.37 -17.25
CA THR A 155 -21.76 6.34 -16.21
C THR A 155 -20.40 6.06 -15.57
N ILE A 156 -20.05 4.80 -15.33
CA ILE A 156 -18.75 4.43 -14.74
C ILE A 156 -17.60 4.64 -15.75
N ALA A 157 -17.81 4.32 -17.03
CA ALA A 157 -16.78 4.38 -18.06
C ALA A 157 -16.48 5.82 -18.53
N HIS A 158 -17.52 6.65 -18.67
CA HIS A 158 -17.42 7.97 -19.31
C HIS A 158 -17.65 9.14 -18.33
N GLY A 159 -18.17 8.85 -17.14
CA GLY A 159 -18.38 9.85 -16.09
C GLY A 159 -19.46 10.88 -16.43
N ILE A 160 -19.38 12.00 -15.71
CA ILE A 160 -20.31 13.13 -15.76
C ILE A 160 -19.49 14.41 -15.91
N ARG A 161 -19.82 15.26 -16.89
CA ARG A 161 -19.13 16.54 -17.17
C ARG A 161 -17.62 16.38 -17.41
N PHE A 162 -17.23 15.39 -18.20
CA PHE A 162 -15.84 15.19 -18.59
C PHE A 162 -15.59 15.64 -20.03
N ASP A 163 -15.11 16.87 -20.22
CA ASP A 163 -15.00 17.52 -21.55
C ASP A 163 -14.12 16.78 -22.57
N GLU A 164 -13.22 15.89 -22.13
CA GLU A 164 -12.35 15.12 -23.04
C GLU A 164 -13.05 13.87 -23.60
N ASP A 165 -14.20 13.47 -23.07
CA ASP A 165 -14.96 12.30 -23.50
C ASP A 165 -16.32 12.72 -24.06
N THR A 166 -16.54 12.43 -25.35
CA THR A 166 -17.78 12.78 -26.05
C THR A 166 -18.99 11.96 -25.59
N ASP A 167 -18.76 10.82 -24.95
CA ASP A 167 -19.80 9.93 -24.44
C ASP A 167 -20.13 10.22 -22.95
N THR A 168 -19.50 11.23 -22.34
CA THR A 168 -19.79 11.67 -20.97
C THR A 168 -21.23 12.17 -20.83
N HIS A 169 -21.80 12.02 -19.65
CA HIS A 169 -23.09 12.63 -19.36
C HIS A 169 -22.97 14.16 -19.23
N ALA A 170 -23.91 14.87 -19.83
CA ALA A 170 -24.15 16.28 -19.55
C ALA A 170 -25.17 16.42 -18.41
N SER A 171 -24.87 17.22 -17.40
CA SER A 171 -25.83 17.59 -16.36
C SER A 171 -25.63 19.05 -16.02
N GLU A 172 -26.62 19.90 -16.25
CA GLU A 172 -26.59 21.28 -15.84
C GLU A 172 -27.94 21.65 -15.25
N MET A 173 -27.93 22.37 -14.13
CA MET A 173 -29.11 23.01 -13.58
C MET A 173 -28.90 24.52 -13.74
N PRO A 174 -29.44 25.13 -14.81
CA PRO A 174 -29.25 26.54 -15.07
C PRO A 174 -29.78 27.40 -13.90
N PRO A 175 -29.11 28.50 -13.55
CA PRO A 175 -29.66 29.45 -12.59
C PRO A 175 -30.84 30.20 -13.22
N PHE A 176 -32.05 30.00 -12.69
CA PHE A 176 -33.27 30.68 -13.17
C PHE A 176 -33.56 32.02 -12.47
N ALA A 177 -32.58 32.58 -11.75
CA ALA A 177 -32.77 33.78 -10.91
C ALA A 177 -33.29 35.01 -11.68
N ASP A 178 -32.98 35.12 -12.98
CA ASP A 178 -33.37 36.24 -13.83
C ASP A 178 -34.54 35.90 -14.79
N VAL A 179 -35.19 34.73 -14.63
CA VAL A 179 -36.22 34.21 -15.55
C VAL A 179 -37.64 34.23 -14.94
N LEU A 180 -37.81 34.73 -13.71
CA LEU A 180 -39.09 34.84 -13.00
C LEU A 180 -39.56 36.29 -12.84
#